data_AF-A0A507ERP2-F1
#
_entry.id   AF-A0A507ERP2-F1
#
_cell.length_a   1.000
_cell.length_b   1.000
_cell.length_c   1.000
_cell.angle_alpha   90.00
_cell.angle_beta   90.00
_cell.angle_gamma   90.00
#
_symmetry.space_group_name_H-M   'P 1'
#
loop_
_entity.id
_entity.type
_entity.pdbx_description
1 polymer ?
#
loop_
_entity_poly.entity_id
_entity_poly.type
_entity_poly.pdbx_seq_one_letter_code
_entity_poly.pdbx_strand_id
1 'polypeptide(L)'
;MQDLYDSSCFKTQRNLIDRLRGIGLDKYVQLPQIAVMGDTSSGKSSLLSAISGIEFPSSDLLTTRCPTQLILTEATTFSGSVRLVRFDAGGTDLSEKAKALGSADDIASEIQALTL
;
A
#
# COMPACT_ATOMS: atom_id res chain seq x y z
N MET A 1 -10.33 3.81 -29.98
CA MET A 1 -11.40 4.67 -29.43
C MET A 1 -12.26 3.97 -28.37
N GLN A 2 -12.07 2.66 -28.14
CA GLN A 2 -12.79 1.87 -27.12
C GLN A 2 -12.12 1.94 -25.72
N ASP A 3 -10.79 2.11 -25.67
CA ASP A 3 -10.00 2.03 -24.43
C ASP A 3 -10.20 3.21 -23.45
N LEU A 4 -10.62 4.36 -23.96
CA LEU A 4 -10.86 5.56 -23.14
C LEU A 4 -12.19 5.52 -22.38
N TYR A 5 -13.20 4.81 -22.91
CA TYR A 5 -14.52 4.71 -22.27
C TYR A 5 -14.50 3.69 -21.12
N ASP A 6 -13.81 2.58 -21.31
CA ASP A 6 -13.71 1.49 -20.32
C ASP A 6 -12.88 1.89 -19.09
N SER A 7 -11.81 2.67 -19.30
CA SER A 7 -10.97 3.21 -18.23
C SER A 7 -11.75 4.09 -17.23
N SER A 8 -12.80 4.79 -17.67
CA SER A 8 -13.59 5.68 -16.81
C SER A 8 -14.45 4.92 -15.79
N CYS A 9 -14.96 3.75 -16.18
CA CYS A 9 -15.80 2.91 -15.33
C CYS A 9 -14.97 2.28 -14.21
N PHE A 10 -13.82 1.70 -14.56
CA PHE A 10 -12.94 1.07 -13.58
C PHE A 10 -12.37 2.08 -12.58
N LYS A 11 -11.98 3.28 -13.05
CA LYS A 11 -11.57 4.39 -12.17
C LYS A 11 -12.69 4.78 -11.20
N THR A 12 -13.93 4.88 -11.68
CA THR A 12 -15.11 5.18 -10.85
C THR A 12 -15.36 4.10 -9.79
N GLN A 13 -15.29 2.82 -10.19
CA GLN A 13 -15.49 1.70 -9.27
C GLN A 13 -14.41 1.64 -8.19
N ARG A 14 -13.13 1.83 -8.56
CA ARG A 14 -12.02 1.89 -7.59
C ARG A 14 -12.21 3.04 -6.60
N ASN A 15 -12.55 4.23 -7.10
CA ASN A 15 -12.81 5.40 -6.26
C ASN A 15 -13.97 5.17 -5.27
N LEU A 16 -15.01 4.43 -5.67
CA LEU A 16 -16.08 4.04 -4.75
C LEU A 16 -15.55 3.17 -3.61
N ILE A 17 -14.76 2.13 -3.92
CA ILE A 17 -14.17 1.25 -2.90
C ILE A 17 -13.27 2.02 -1.95
N ASP A 18 -12.45 2.94 -2.47
CA ASP A 18 -11.55 3.77 -1.66
C ASP A 18 -12.34 4.73 -0.74
N ARG A 19 -13.46 5.29 -1.21
CA ARG A 19 -14.38 6.08 -0.37
C ARG A 19 -15.04 5.24 0.72
N LEU A 20 -15.45 4.01 0.40
CA LEU A 20 -16.02 3.07 1.37
C LEU A 20 -15.00 2.69 2.46
N ARG A 21 -13.72 2.55 2.12
CA ARG A 21 -12.64 2.41 3.11
C ARG A 21 -12.46 3.66 3.95
N GLY A 22 -12.52 4.85 3.34
CA GLY A 22 -12.37 6.12 4.05
C GLY A 22 -13.41 6.35 5.15
N ILE A 23 -14.62 5.79 5.00
CA ILE A 23 -15.68 5.84 6.03
C ILE A 23 -15.59 4.70 7.06
N GLY A 24 -14.63 3.79 6.93
CA GLY A 24 -14.44 2.66 7.85
C GLY A 24 -15.39 1.49 7.60
N LEU A 25 -15.98 1.37 6.40
CA LEU A 25 -16.89 0.26 6.08
C LEU A 25 -16.18 -1.09 6.01
N ASP A 26 -14.87 -1.09 5.76
CA ASP A 26 -14.00 -2.27 5.78
C ASP A 26 -14.01 -3.02 7.12
N LYS A 27 -14.40 -2.34 8.21
CA LYS A 27 -14.58 -2.96 9.54
C LYS A 27 -15.84 -3.83 9.65
N TYR A 28 -16.82 -3.61 8.77
CA TYR A 28 -18.12 -4.27 8.81
C TYR A 28 -18.33 -5.21 7.61
N VAL A 29 -17.75 -4.87 6.46
CA VAL A 29 -17.89 -5.62 5.21
C VAL A 29 -16.53 -5.75 4.55
N GLN A 30 -16.22 -6.95 4.03
CA GLN A 30 -15.00 -7.17 3.27
C GLN A 30 -15.04 -6.40 1.95
N LEU A 31 -14.15 -5.42 1.80
CA LEU A 31 -14.00 -4.67 0.55
C LEU A 31 -12.97 -5.35 -0.38
N PRO A 32 -13.16 -5.37 -1.71
CA PRO A 32 -12.27 -6.06 -2.64
C PRO A 32 -10.82 -5.57 -2.55
N GLN A 33 -9.87 -6.48 -2.31
CA GLN A 33 -8.43 -6.21 -2.22
C GLN A 33 -7.63 -7.20 -3.06
N ILE A 34 -6.42 -6.81 -3.46
CA ILE A 34 -5.47 -7.67 -4.15
C ILE A 34 -4.37 -8.04 -3.16
N ALA A 35 -4.15 -9.34 -2.96
CA ALA A 35 -3.07 -9.86 -2.15
C ALA A 35 -2.03 -10.52 -3.07
N VAL A 36 -0.77 -10.10 -2.94
CA VAL A 36 0.36 -10.72 -3.64
C VAL A 36 1.00 -11.72 -2.68
N MET A 37 0.98 -13.00 -3.03
CA MET A 37 1.50 -14.09 -2.21
C MET A 37 2.41 -15.00 -3.03
N GLY A 38 3.38 -15.63 -2.38
CA GLY A 38 4.33 -16.55 -3.02
C GLY A 38 5.58 -16.78 -2.19
N ASP A 39 6.36 -17.78 -2.57
CA ASP A 39 7.59 -18.20 -1.87
C ASP A 39 8.62 -17.06 -1.76
N THR A 40 9.49 -17.12 -0.76
CA THR A 40 10.64 -16.22 -0.61
C THR A 40 11.42 -16.11 -1.93
N SER A 41 11.90 -14.89 -2.24
CA SER A 41 12.65 -14.62 -3.48
C SER A 41 11.89 -14.71 -4.82
N SER A 42 10.57 -14.92 -4.83
CA SER A 42 9.77 -14.96 -6.08
C SER A 42 9.55 -13.61 -6.79
N GLY A 43 10.25 -12.55 -6.39
CA GLY A 43 10.14 -11.22 -7.02
C GLY A 43 8.89 -10.41 -6.66
N LYS A 44 8.17 -10.76 -5.60
CA LYS A 44 6.96 -10.02 -5.14
C LYS A 44 7.24 -8.53 -4.90
N SER A 45 8.33 -8.22 -4.19
CA SER A 45 8.78 -6.85 -3.93
C SER A 45 9.21 -6.14 -5.21
N SER A 46 9.81 -6.85 -6.17
CA SER A 46 10.16 -6.30 -7.49
C SER A 46 8.92 -5.97 -8.32
N LEU A 47 7.91 -6.86 -8.34
CA LEU A 47 6.63 -6.59 -9.00
C LEU A 47 5.90 -5.40 -8.37
N LEU A 48 5.83 -5.35 -7.02
CA LEU A 48 5.22 -4.23 -6.33
C LEU A 48 5.98 -2.93 -6.60
N SER A 49 7.32 -2.98 -6.66
CA SER A 49 8.17 -1.83 -6.99
C SER A 49 7.94 -1.31 -8.41
N ALA A 50 7.83 -2.21 -9.38
CA ALA A 50 7.54 -1.86 -10.77
C ALA A 50 6.16 -1.20 -10.94
N ILE A 51 5.17 -1.64 -10.15
CA ILE A 51 3.82 -1.06 -10.17
C ILE A 51 3.75 0.26 -9.40
N SER A 52 4.42 0.33 -8.25
CA SER A 52 4.32 1.48 -7.34
C SER A 52 5.29 2.61 -7.66
N GLY A 53 6.39 2.31 -8.34
CA GLY A 53 7.52 3.22 -8.50
C GLY A 53 8.32 3.43 -7.20
N ILE A 54 8.12 2.57 -6.20
CA ILE A 54 8.74 2.67 -4.87
C ILE A 54 9.69 1.50 -4.69
N GLU A 55 10.90 1.76 -4.21
CA GLU A 55 11.82 0.69 -3.82
C GLU A 55 11.39 0.08 -2.48
N PHE A 56 11.23 -1.24 -2.46
CA PHE A 56 10.97 -1.99 -1.23
C PHE A 56 12.30 -2.45 -0.64
N PRO A 57 12.49 -2.37 0.68
CA PRO A 57 13.71 -2.84 1.31
C PRO A 57 13.88 -4.34 1.07
N SER A 58 15.01 -4.71 0.48
CA SER A 58 15.40 -6.10 0.27
C SER A 58 16.58 -6.42 1.20
N SER A 59 16.49 -7.52 1.95
CA SER A 59 17.62 -8.05 2.73
C SER A 59 17.90 -9.49 2.33
N ASP A 60 19.15 -9.92 2.46
CA ASP A 60 19.64 -11.23 2.02
C ASP A 60 18.96 -12.41 2.73
N LEU A 61 18.38 -12.20 3.91
CA LEU A 61 17.75 -13.25 4.73
C LEU A 61 16.22 -13.22 4.69
N LEU A 62 15.60 -12.05 4.67
CA LEU A 62 14.14 -11.87 4.64
C LEU A 62 13.75 -10.62 3.84
N THR A 63 12.93 -10.80 2.81
CA THR A 63 12.53 -9.73 1.88
C THR A 63 11.30 -8.95 2.33
N THR A 64 10.53 -9.44 3.31
CA THR A 64 9.33 -8.76 3.82
C THR A 64 9.10 -9.17 5.28
N ARG A 65 9.39 -8.28 6.23
CA ARG A 65 9.25 -8.56 7.68
C ARG A 65 7.84 -8.31 8.20
N CYS A 66 7.10 -7.42 7.55
CA CYS A 66 5.71 -7.09 7.88
C CYS A 66 4.87 -7.11 6.60
N PRO A 67 3.59 -7.55 6.66
CA PRO A 67 2.67 -7.35 5.55
C PRO A 67 2.56 -5.86 5.20
N THR A 68 2.90 -5.51 3.96
CA THR A 68 2.83 -4.12 3.50
C THR A 68 1.54 -3.90 2.72
N GLN A 69 0.70 -3.00 3.20
CA GLN A 69 -0.46 -2.53 2.47
C GLN A 69 -0.08 -1.32 1.62
N LEU A 70 -0.29 -1.43 0.31
CA LEU A 70 -0.05 -0.35 -0.63
C LEU A 70 -1.38 0.26 -1.10
N ILE A 71 -1.51 1.58 -0.95
CA ILE A 71 -2.66 2.34 -1.43
C ILE A 71 -2.14 3.39 -2.41
N LEU A 72 -2.42 3.19 -3.70
CA LEU A 72 -1.99 4.10 -4.77
C LEU A 72 -3.19 4.89 -5.30
N THR A 73 -3.00 6.17 -5.55
CA THR A 73 -3.99 7.03 -6.21
C THR A 73 -3.31 7.89 -7.26
N GLU A 74 -3.96 8.07 -8.40
CA GLU A 74 -3.50 8.94 -9.46
C GLU A 74 -3.54 10.41 -8.97
N ALA A 75 -2.40 11.09 -9.02
CA ALA A 75 -2.26 12.48 -8.61
C ALA A 75 -1.28 13.20 -9.54
N THR A 76 -1.43 14.52 -9.69
CA THR A 76 -0.53 15.36 -10.50
C THR A 76 0.85 15.54 -9.88
N THR A 77 0.93 15.40 -8.56
CA THR A 77 2.14 15.57 -7.76
C THR A 77 2.27 14.39 -6.81
N PHE A 78 3.49 13.92 -6.60
CA PHE A 78 3.77 12.89 -5.61
C PHE A 78 3.46 13.43 -4.20
N SER A 79 2.69 12.66 -3.44
CA SER A 79 2.43 12.89 -2.02
C SER A 79 2.00 11.58 -1.40
N GLY A 80 2.48 11.30 -0.20
CA GLY A 80 2.14 10.07 0.49
C GLY A 80 2.49 10.11 1.96
N SER A 81 2.17 9.03 2.65
CA SER A 81 2.56 8.83 4.03
C SER A 81 2.82 7.36 4.32
N VAL A 82 3.85 7.08 5.13
CA VAL A 82 4.09 5.74 5.68
C VAL A 82 3.66 5.73 7.14
N ARG A 83 3.07 4.64 7.59
CA ARG A 83 2.77 4.40 9.00
C ARG A 83 2.93 2.92 9.32
N LEU A 84 3.39 2.62 10.52
CA LEU A 84 3.34 1.27 11.07
C LEU A 84 2.04 1.09 11.84
N VAL A 85 1.27 0.07 11.47
CA VAL A 85 0.06 -0.33 12.19
C VAL A 85 0.39 -1.57 13.02
N ARG A 86 0.28 -1.44 14.35
CA ARG A 86 0.39 -2.58 15.26
C ARG A 86 -1.00 -3.02 15.67
N PHE A 87 -1.27 -4.31 15.53
CA PHE A 87 -2.47 -4.93 16.06
C PHE A 87 -2.15 -5.50 17.44
N ASP A 88 -2.80 -4.97 18.48
CA ASP A 88 -2.84 -5.63 19.78
C ASP A 88 -3.98 -6.64 19.84
N ALA A 89 -3.90 -7.60 20.77
CA ALA A 89 -4.96 -8.59 20.98
C ALA A 89 -6.29 -7.97 21.47
N GLY A 90 -6.29 -6.68 21.83
CA GLY A 90 -7.46 -5.91 22.21
C GLY A 90 -8.20 -5.28 21.04
N GLY A 91 -7.68 -5.39 19.81
CA GLY A 91 -8.27 -4.77 18.62
C GLY A 91 -8.14 -3.25 18.61
N THR A 92 -7.30 -2.68 19.48
CA THR A 92 -7.00 -1.24 19.48
C THR A 92 -5.90 -0.96 18.46
N ASP A 93 -6.25 -0.20 17.43
CA ASP A 93 -5.31 0.28 16.42
C ASP A 93 -4.31 1.25 17.07
N LEU A 94 -3.18 0.72 17.57
CA LEU A 94 -2.03 1.52 17.98
C LEU A 94 -1.24 1.92 16.73
N SER A 95 -1.84 2.78 15.91
CA SER A 95 -1.18 3.37 14.76
C SER A 95 -0.13 4.36 15.24
N GLU A 96 1.13 4.15 14.85
CA GLU A 96 2.12 5.22 14.96
C GLU A 96 1.75 6.39 14.04
N LYS A 97 2.30 7.57 14.34
CA LYS A 97 2.05 8.78 13.54
C LYS A 97 2.47 8.54 12.10
N ALA A 98 1.57 8.83 11.16
CA ALA A 98 1.88 8.80 9.74
C ALA A 98 2.96 9.84 9.43
N LYS A 99 4.07 9.40 8.84
CA LYS A 99 5.13 10.29 8.36
C LYS A 99 4.87 10.66 6.92
N ALA A 100 4.83 11.97 6.64
CA ALA A 100 4.65 12.49 5.29
C ALA A 100 5.91 12.25 4.44
N LEU A 101 5.71 11.91 3.18
CA LEU A 101 6.76 11.65 2.20
C LEU A 101 6.75 12.75 1.14
N GLY A 102 7.91 13.34 0.89
CA GLY A 102 8.12 14.36 -0.15
C GLY A 102 8.66 13.81 -1.47
N SER A 103 9.40 12.70 -1.43
CA SER A 103 9.90 11.97 -2.60
C SER A 103 9.66 10.46 -2.49
N ALA A 104 9.72 9.76 -3.63
CA ALA A 104 9.66 8.30 -3.68
C ALA A 104 10.91 7.62 -3.08
N ASP A 105 12.06 8.29 -3.14
CA ASP A 105 13.33 7.76 -2.63
C ASP A 105 13.35 7.66 -1.09
N ASP A 106 12.63 8.56 -0.42
CA ASP A 106 12.55 8.59 1.04
C ASP A 106 11.74 7.43 1.61
N ILE A 107 10.89 6.81 0.79
CA ILE A 107 9.95 5.79 1.24
C ILE A 107 10.70 4.52 1.66
N ALA A 108 11.69 4.09 0.88
CA ALA A 108 12.45 2.87 1.17
C ALA A 108 13.16 2.98 2.53
N SER A 109 13.79 4.14 2.76
CA SER A 109 14.46 4.48 4.02
C SER A 109 13.48 4.50 5.19
N GLU A 110 12.26 5.02 4.97
CA GLU A 110 11.26 5.08 6.03
C GLU A 110 10.65 3.72 6.37
N ILE A 111 10.36 2.90 5.35
CA ILE A 111 9.91 1.52 5.56
C ILE A 111 10.97 0.76 6.34
N GLN A 112 12.25 0.95 6.01
CA GLN A 112 13.35 0.31 6.72
C GLN A 112 13.45 0.78 8.18
N ALA A 113 13.29 2.09 8.44
CA ALA A 113 13.32 2.65 9.79
C ALA A 113 12.14 2.18 10.67
N LEU A 114 10.99 1.87 10.09
CA LEU A 114 9.80 1.37 10.81
C LEU A 114 9.80 -0.15 11.02
N THR A 115 10.73 -0.88 10.40
CA THR A 115 10.77 -2.36 10.40
C THR A 115 12.06 -2.96 11.00
N LEU A 116 12.98 -2.10 11.46
CA LEU A 116 14.21 -2.43 12.20
C LEU A 116 14.16 -1.85 13.61
#